data_AF-A0A3D5X6U2-F1
#
_entry.id   AF-A0A3D5X6U2-F1
#
_cell.length_a   1.000
_cell.length_b   1.000
_cell.length_c   1.000
_cell.angle_alpha   90.00
_cell.angle_beta   90.00
_cell.angle_gamma   90.00
#
_symmetry.space_group_name_H-M   'P 1'
#
loop_
_entity.id
_entity.type
_entity.pdbx_description
1 polymer ?
#
loop_
_entity_poly.entity_id
_entity_poly.type
_entity_poly.pdbx_seq_one_letter_code
_entity_poly.pdbx_strand_id
1 'polypeptide(L)'
;MEIMKKSIYYLTLLVLVAGMSFTSCVSSKKFTASEAIVDKLQKENANTTGQLDACNRLLIDAENEKVSMQKENEMMQKEYASIQEITAMRSSVSKMTIAEQARRLNNLQNIIDAQAEKSNKLKNSIANALMNYKADELSVYVKDGNVYVSLAEKLLFKSASDFVDPKGKKALKSLADVLKGSGDFTVAIEGHTDNIPIKTLAFEDNWDLSTAR
;
A
#
# COMPACT_ATOMS: atom_id res chain seq x y z
N MET A 1 22.54 -130.78 -30.65
CA MET A 1 21.46 -129.83 -30.29
C MET A 1 21.94 -128.63 -29.44
N GLU A 2 23.10 -128.71 -28.77
CA GLU A 2 23.61 -127.60 -27.92
C GLU A 2 24.19 -126.39 -28.65
N ILE A 3 24.82 -126.58 -29.82
CA ILE A 3 25.49 -125.48 -30.57
C ILE A 3 24.46 -124.45 -31.07
N MET A 4 23.28 -124.90 -31.49
CA MET A 4 22.19 -124.04 -31.96
C MET A 4 21.60 -123.17 -30.84
N LYS A 5 21.53 -123.68 -29.60
CA LYS A 5 21.02 -122.93 -28.45
C LYS A 5 21.97 -121.81 -28.02
N LYS A 6 23.30 -122.06 -28.05
CA LYS A 6 24.31 -121.02 -27.78
C LYS A 6 24.29 -119.91 -28.83
N SER A 7 24.14 -120.24 -30.11
CA SER A 7 24.04 -119.25 -31.19
C SER A 7 22.82 -118.34 -31.04
N ILE A 8 21.65 -118.89 -30.67
CA ILE A 8 20.44 -118.10 -30.37
C ILE A 8 20.64 -117.22 -29.14
N TYR A 9 21.37 -117.68 -28.12
CA TYR A 9 21.68 -116.89 -26.92
C TYR A 9 22.61 -115.71 -27.23
N TYR A 10 23.63 -115.91 -28.07
CA TYR A 10 24.49 -114.82 -28.51
C TYR A 10 23.77 -113.82 -29.42
N LEU A 11 22.88 -114.31 -30.29
CA LEU A 11 22.08 -113.44 -31.16
C LEU A 11 21.10 -112.58 -30.35
N THR A 12 20.45 -113.16 -29.33
CA THR A 12 19.54 -112.41 -28.43
C THR A 12 20.29 -111.43 -27.53
N LEU A 13 21.47 -111.79 -27.04
CA LEU A 13 22.35 -110.88 -26.28
C LEU A 13 22.81 -109.69 -27.14
N LEU A 14 23.18 -109.94 -28.40
CA LEU A 14 23.65 -108.91 -29.32
C LEU A 14 22.53 -107.92 -29.72
N VAL A 15 21.30 -108.42 -29.89
CA VAL A 15 20.12 -107.57 -30.12
C VAL A 15 19.80 -106.72 -28.88
N LEU A 16 19.95 -107.28 -27.67
CA LEU A 16 19.70 -106.55 -26.42
C LEU A 16 20.71 -105.40 -26.21
N VAL A 17 21.99 -105.66 -26.45
CA VAL A 17 23.07 -104.66 -26.32
C VAL A 17 22.96 -103.58 -27.41
N ALA A 18 22.61 -103.97 -28.63
CA ALA A 18 22.33 -103.00 -29.70
C ALA A 18 21.11 -102.12 -29.36
N GLY A 19 20.05 -102.70 -28.80
CA GLY A 19 18.84 -101.98 -28.39
C GLY A 19 19.06 -100.94 -27.30
N MET A 20 19.98 -101.20 -26.35
CA MET A 20 20.31 -100.25 -25.27
C MET A 20 21.11 -99.04 -25.79
N SER A 21 21.90 -99.19 -26.85
CA SER A 21 22.79 -98.15 -27.38
C SER A 21 22.08 -97.05 -28.17
N PHE A 22 20.82 -97.26 -28.58
CA PHE A 22 20.04 -96.28 -29.35
C PHE A 22 19.16 -95.35 -28.50
N THR A 23 19.26 -95.41 -27.16
CA THR A 23 18.38 -94.62 -26.26
C THR A 23 19.01 -93.35 -25.67
N SER A 24 20.27 -93.03 -25.95
CA SER A 24 20.97 -91.88 -25.32
C SER A 24 21.24 -90.66 -26.21
N CYS A 25 20.77 -90.63 -27.47
CA CYS A 25 20.98 -89.48 -28.35
C CYS A 25 19.70 -88.64 -28.50
N VAL A 26 19.64 -87.47 -27.83
CA VAL A 26 18.71 -86.39 -28.22
C VAL A 26 19.17 -85.83 -29.57
N SER A 27 18.26 -85.60 -30.52
CA SER A 27 18.64 -85.07 -31.83
C SER A 27 19.24 -83.65 -31.70
N SER A 28 20.35 -83.38 -32.39
CA SER A 28 21.05 -82.09 -32.38
C SER A 28 20.12 -80.89 -32.62
N LYS A 29 19.07 -81.09 -33.43
CA LYS A 29 18.01 -80.11 -33.71
C LYS A 29 17.20 -79.72 -32.48
N LYS A 30 16.96 -80.63 -31.53
CA LYS A 30 16.26 -80.32 -30.27
C LYS A 30 17.16 -79.57 -29.29
N PHE A 31 18.46 -79.87 -29.29
CA PHE A 31 19.44 -79.18 -28.46
C PHE A 31 19.64 -77.73 -28.91
N THR A 32 19.87 -77.50 -30.21
CA THR A 32 20.00 -76.13 -30.76
C THR A 32 18.71 -75.32 -30.63
N ALA A 33 17.54 -75.96 -30.72
CA ALA A 33 16.26 -75.31 -30.43
C ALA A 33 16.14 -74.90 -28.95
N SER A 34 16.64 -75.71 -28.02
CA SER A 34 16.66 -75.39 -26.58
C SER A 34 17.62 -74.24 -26.27
N GLU A 35 18.81 -74.22 -26.89
CA GLU A 35 19.80 -73.15 -26.74
C GLU A 35 19.27 -71.82 -27.27
N ALA A 36 18.61 -71.83 -28.44
CA ALA A 36 17.95 -70.65 -28.99
C ALA A 36 16.82 -70.10 -28.10
N ILE A 37 16.12 -70.96 -27.37
CA ILE A 37 15.11 -70.55 -26.38
C ILE A 37 15.78 -69.89 -25.17
N VAL A 38 16.87 -70.47 -24.66
CA VAL A 38 17.64 -69.89 -23.54
C VAL A 38 18.17 -68.50 -23.92
N ASP A 39 18.74 -68.33 -25.11
CA ASP A 39 19.20 -67.04 -25.61
C ASP A 39 18.07 -66.02 -25.75
N LYS A 40 16.91 -66.46 -26.25
CA LYS A 40 15.72 -65.61 -26.36
C LYS A 40 15.25 -65.17 -24.97
N LEU A 41 15.15 -66.08 -24.02
CA LEU A 41 14.74 -65.79 -22.64
C LEU A 41 15.75 -64.88 -21.96
N GLN A 42 17.05 -65.06 -22.18
CA GLN A 42 18.08 -64.16 -21.65
C GLN A 42 17.97 -62.74 -22.23
N LYS A 43 17.74 -62.62 -23.54
CA LYS A 43 17.50 -61.30 -24.19
C LYS A 43 16.23 -60.63 -23.68
N GLU A 44 15.16 -61.40 -23.53
CA GLU A 44 13.88 -60.90 -23.02
C GLU A 44 14.02 -60.45 -21.55
N ASN A 45 14.70 -61.23 -20.72
CA ASN A 45 14.98 -60.87 -19.32
C ASN A 45 15.86 -59.62 -19.21
N ALA A 46 16.90 -59.49 -20.05
CA ALA A 46 17.72 -58.29 -20.12
C ALA A 46 16.91 -57.06 -20.57
N ASN A 47 16.01 -57.22 -21.54
CA ASN A 47 15.12 -56.16 -22.01
C ASN A 47 14.11 -55.73 -20.94
N THR A 48 13.47 -56.69 -20.25
CA THR A 48 12.54 -56.41 -19.15
C THR A 48 13.25 -55.72 -17.99
N THR A 49 14.48 -56.14 -17.66
CA THR A 49 15.29 -55.48 -16.62
C THR A 49 15.61 -54.03 -17.01
N GLY A 50 16.00 -53.79 -18.27
CA GLY A 50 16.25 -52.42 -18.76
C GLY A 50 15.00 -51.54 -18.76
N GLN A 51 13.83 -52.09 -19.11
CA GLN A 51 12.55 -51.38 -19.03
C GLN A 51 12.16 -51.07 -17.59
N LEU A 52 12.39 -52.01 -16.66
CA LEU A 52 12.13 -51.83 -15.23
C LEU A 52 13.01 -50.71 -14.65
N ASP A 53 14.30 -50.69 -14.99
CA ASP A 53 15.22 -49.64 -14.54
C ASP A 53 14.84 -48.26 -15.09
N ALA A 54 14.43 -48.19 -16.37
CA ALA A 54 13.93 -46.95 -16.96
C ALA A 54 12.64 -46.47 -16.28
N CYS A 55 11.72 -47.39 -15.99
CA CYS A 55 10.48 -47.09 -15.27
C CYS A 55 10.75 -46.60 -13.85
N ASN A 56 11.67 -47.24 -13.13
CA ASN A 56 12.07 -46.84 -11.78
C ASN A 56 12.70 -45.44 -11.75
N ARG A 57 13.52 -45.08 -12.75
CA ARG A 57 14.08 -43.73 -12.87
C ARG A 57 12.99 -42.68 -13.07
N LEU A 58 12.06 -42.93 -13.99
CA LEU A 58 10.93 -42.03 -14.23
C LEU A 58 10.04 -41.87 -12.98
N LEU A 59 9.85 -42.95 -12.21
CA LEU A 59 9.10 -42.90 -10.96
C LEU A 59 9.78 -41.97 -9.94
N ILE A 60 11.10 -42.10 -9.78
CA ILE A 60 11.90 -41.27 -8.87
C ILE A 60 11.84 -39.80 -9.30
N ASP A 61 11.97 -39.52 -10.61
CA ASP A 61 11.91 -38.16 -11.14
C ASP A 61 10.51 -37.53 -10.90
N ALA A 62 9.44 -38.30 -11.16
CA ALA A 62 8.07 -37.86 -10.90
C ALA A 62 7.77 -37.65 -9.40
N GLU A 63 8.33 -38.48 -8.52
CA GLU A 63 8.23 -38.27 -7.07
C GLU A 63 8.97 -37.01 -6.62
N ASN A 64 10.17 -36.75 -7.15
CA ASN A 64 10.92 -35.54 -6.85
C ASN A 64 10.18 -34.28 -7.32
N GLU A 65 9.58 -34.31 -8.50
CA GLU A 65 8.76 -33.21 -9.03
C GLU A 65 7.48 -32.99 -8.21
N LYS A 66 6.82 -34.07 -7.78
CA LYS A 66 5.66 -33.97 -6.89
C LYS A 66 6.03 -33.31 -5.57
N VAL A 67 7.17 -33.67 -4.98
CA VAL A 67 7.65 -33.08 -3.72
C VAL A 67 7.97 -31.59 -3.89
N SER A 68 8.59 -31.20 -5.01
CA SER A 68 8.89 -29.78 -5.27
C SER A 68 7.61 -28.96 -5.46
N MET A 69 6.64 -29.47 -6.22
CA MET A 69 5.33 -28.81 -6.40
C MET A 69 4.53 -28.73 -5.11
N GLN A 70 4.59 -29.75 -4.25
CA GLN A 70 3.94 -29.70 -2.94
C GLN A 70 4.53 -28.59 -2.06
N LYS A 71 5.87 -28.46 -2.05
CA LYS A 71 6.55 -27.39 -1.31
C LYS A 71 6.20 -26.01 -1.83
N GLU A 72 6.10 -25.83 -3.15
CA GLU A 72 5.67 -24.57 -3.76
C GLU A 72 4.22 -24.21 -3.38
N ASN A 73 3.31 -25.18 -3.43
CA ASN A 73 1.92 -24.98 -2.99
C ASN A 73 1.84 -24.60 -1.50
N GLU A 74 2.62 -25.24 -0.64
CA GLU A 74 2.67 -24.88 0.78
C GLU A 74 3.21 -23.46 1.00
N MET A 75 4.23 -23.04 0.23
CA MET A 75 4.75 -21.67 0.29
C MET A 75 3.70 -20.66 -0.18
N MET A 76 3.03 -20.95 -1.29
CA MET A 76 1.98 -20.10 -1.86
C MET A 76 0.78 -19.96 -0.92
N GLN A 77 0.38 -21.04 -0.25
CA GLN A 77 -0.69 -21.00 0.76
C GLN A 77 -0.30 -20.14 1.96
N LYS A 78 0.96 -20.20 2.42
CA LYS A 78 1.47 -19.33 3.49
C LYS A 78 1.50 -17.86 3.09
N GLU A 79 1.91 -17.56 1.86
CA GLU A 79 1.92 -16.19 1.33
C GLU A 79 0.50 -15.64 1.16
N TYR A 80 -0.45 -16.46 0.69
CA TYR A 80 -1.85 -16.06 0.60
C TYR A 80 -2.45 -15.76 1.98
N ALA A 81 -2.16 -16.60 2.98
CA ALA A 81 -2.61 -16.39 4.36
C ALA A 81 -2.06 -15.08 4.95
N SER A 82 -0.77 -14.77 4.73
CA SER A 82 -0.17 -13.52 5.23
C SER A 82 -0.75 -12.28 4.54
N ILE A 83 -1.01 -12.35 3.23
CA ILE A 83 -1.67 -11.26 2.49
C ILE A 83 -3.10 -11.01 2.99
N GLN A 84 -3.85 -12.08 3.29
CA GLN A 84 -5.19 -11.95 3.88
C GLN A 84 -5.14 -11.26 5.25
N GLU A 85 -4.18 -11.62 6.11
CA GLU A 85 -3.99 -11.01 7.42
C GLU A 85 -3.62 -9.51 7.32
N ILE A 86 -2.67 -9.17 6.43
CA ILE A 86 -2.30 -7.78 6.16
C ILE A 86 -3.49 -6.98 5.63
N THR A 87 -4.33 -7.57 4.78
CA THR A 87 -5.53 -6.92 4.24
C THR A 87 -6.59 -6.69 5.33
N ALA A 88 -6.85 -7.69 6.17
CA ALA A 88 -7.74 -7.58 7.32
C ALA A 88 -7.25 -6.49 8.29
N MET A 89 -5.96 -6.47 8.62
CA MET A 89 -5.35 -5.46 9.48
C MET A 89 -5.42 -4.07 8.87
N ARG A 90 -5.17 -3.90 7.56
CA ARG A 90 -5.31 -2.61 6.86
C ARG A 90 -6.74 -2.08 6.91
N SER A 91 -7.75 -2.94 6.77
CA SER A 91 -9.15 -2.55 6.93
C SER A 91 -9.48 -2.11 8.37
N SER A 92 -8.77 -2.65 9.37
CA SER A 92 -8.92 -2.24 10.78
C SER A 92 -8.21 -0.92 11.12
N VAL A 93 -7.08 -0.61 10.46
CA VAL A 93 -6.31 0.63 10.65
C VAL A 93 -6.89 1.78 9.81
N SER A 94 -7.53 1.49 8.66
CA SER A 94 -8.22 2.48 7.81
C SER A 94 -9.59 2.92 8.36
N LYS A 95 -9.87 2.68 9.65
CA LYS A 95 -11.10 3.06 10.36
C LYS A 95 -11.24 4.56 10.64
N MET A 96 -10.54 5.45 9.93
CA MET A 96 -11.09 6.79 9.69
C MET A 96 -11.95 6.67 8.43
N THR A 97 -13.17 6.19 8.62
CA THR A 97 -14.12 5.91 7.55
C THR A 97 -14.38 7.17 6.71
N ILE A 98 -14.73 7.01 5.44
CA ILE A 98 -15.19 8.14 4.59
C ILE A 98 -16.30 8.92 5.31
N ALA A 99 -17.15 8.24 6.09
CA ALA A 99 -18.19 8.86 6.91
C ALA A 99 -17.63 9.72 8.05
N GLU A 100 -16.57 9.31 8.74
CA GLU A 100 -15.93 10.14 9.78
C GLU A 100 -15.15 11.30 9.18
N GLN A 101 -14.50 11.11 8.03
CA GLN A 101 -13.86 12.20 7.30
C GLN A 101 -14.91 13.22 6.84
N ALA A 102 -16.04 12.76 6.31
CA ALA A 102 -17.17 13.61 5.94
C ALA A 102 -17.75 14.36 7.15
N ARG A 103 -17.89 13.69 8.32
CA ARG A 103 -18.29 14.35 9.57
C ARG A 103 -17.29 15.42 10.01
N ARG A 104 -15.99 15.12 9.94
CA ARG A 104 -14.93 16.08 10.29
C ARG A 104 -14.94 17.29 9.36
N LEU A 105 -15.05 17.07 8.05
CA LEU A 105 -15.17 18.13 7.05
C LEU A 105 -16.42 18.98 7.30
N ASN A 106 -17.57 18.36 7.56
CA ASN A 106 -18.79 19.09 7.88
C ASN A 106 -18.64 19.92 9.16
N ASN A 107 -18.03 19.37 10.21
CA ASN A 107 -17.78 20.12 11.44
C ASN A 107 -16.83 21.31 11.21
N LEU A 108 -15.75 21.11 10.46
CA LEU A 108 -14.83 22.20 10.10
C LEU A 108 -15.54 23.28 9.28
N GLN A 109 -16.37 22.88 8.32
CA GLN A 109 -17.17 23.81 7.53
C GLN A 109 -18.09 24.65 8.42
N ASN A 110 -18.81 24.02 9.35
CA ASN A 110 -19.69 24.73 10.28
C ASN A 110 -18.92 25.73 11.16
N ILE A 111 -17.70 25.39 11.58
CA ILE A 111 -16.84 26.29 12.36
C ILE A 111 -16.40 27.48 11.50
N ILE A 112 -16.00 27.24 10.24
CA ILE A 112 -15.60 28.30 9.30
C ILE A 112 -16.79 29.24 9.03
N ASP A 113 -17.97 28.68 8.77
CA ASP A 113 -19.17 29.46 8.48
C ASP A 113 -19.60 30.30 9.69
N ALA A 114 -19.57 29.71 10.89
CA ALA A 114 -19.84 30.43 12.13
C ALA A 114 -18.82 31.57 12.37
N GLN A 115 -17.54 31.34 12.05
CA GLN A 115 -16.51 32.38 12.16
C GLN A 115 -16.74 33.50 11.14
N ALA A 116 -17.04 33.16 9.88
CA ALA A 116 -17.33 34.13 8.83
C ALA A 116 -18.57 34.96 9.18
N GLU A 117 -19.61 34.35 9.74
CA GLU A 117 -20.81 35.04 10.20
C GLU A 117 -20.50 36.04 11.32
N LYS A 118 -19.69 35.64 12.31
CA LYS A 118 -19.24 36.54 13.39
C LYS A 118 -18.45 37.73 12.84
N SER A 119 -17.47 37.51 11.98
CA SER A 119 -16.66 38.57 11.39
C SER A 119 -17.50 39.51 10.53
N ASN A 120 -18.47 38.98 9.78
CA ASN A 120 -19.40 39.79 8.99
C ASN A 120 -20.37 40.60 9.85
N LYS A 121 -20.89 40.02 10.95
CA LYS A 121 -21.71 40.75 11.92
C LYS A 121 -20.93 41.90 12.53
N LEU A 122 -19.69 41.67 12.96
CA LEU A 122 -18.84 42.72 13.51
C LEU A 122 -18.54 43.81 12.47
N LYS A 123 -18.15 43.42 11.24
CA LYS A 123 -17.96 44.36 10.13
C LYS A 123 -19.19 45.26 9.94
N ASN A 124 -20.38 44.68 9.90
CA ASN A 124 -21.61 45.43 9.67
C ASN A 124 -21.95 46.36 10.84
N SER A 125 -21.77 45.92 12.09
CA SER A 125 -21.95 46.77 13.27
C SER A 125 -20.99 47.96 13.27
N ILE A 126 -19.71 47.73 12.93
CA ILE A 126 -18.70 48.79 12.82
C ILE A 126 -19.06 49.74 11.65
N ALA A 127 -19.40 49.19 10.48
CA ALA A 127 -19.79 50.01 9.32
C ALA A 127 -21.01 50.88 9.64
N ASN A 128 -22.02 50.33 10.33
CA ASN A 128 -23.22 51.05 10.73
C ASN A 128 -22.92 52.20 11.71
N ALA A 129 -22.07 51.98 12.71
CA ALA A 129 -21.68 53.04 13.65
C ALA A 129 -20.84 54.14 13.00
N LEU A 130 -20.20 53.84 11.87
CA LEU A 130 -19.27 54.73 11.18
C LEU A 130 -19.82 55.27 9.84
N MET A 131 -21.10 55.06 9.53
CA MET A 131 -21.73 55.52 8.26
C MET A 131 -21.64 57.04 8.06
N ASN A 132 -21.45 57.80 9.13
CA ASN A 132 -21.34 59.27 9.09
C ASN A 132 -19.96 59.75 8.60
N TYR A 133 -19.00 58.85 8.42
CA TYR A 133 -17.67 59.14 7.88
C TYR A 133 -17.62 58.76 6.39
N LYS A 134 -16.84 59.52 5.63
CA LYS A 134 -16.67 59.26 4.20
C LYS A 134 -15.70 58.09 3.99
N ALA A 135 -15.86 57.39 2.86
CA ALA A 135 -15.01 56.25 2.50
C ALA A 135 -13.52 56.61 2.32
N ASP A 136 -13.20 57.88 2.06
CA ASP A 136 -11.82 58.39 1.94
C ASP A 136 -11.20 58.77 3.31
N GLU A 137 -11.99 58.74 4.38
CA GLU A 137 -11.57 58.95 5.77
C GLU A 137 -11.51 57.65 6.56
N LEU A 138 -12.35 56.67 6.20
CA LEU A 138 -12.48 55.42 6.94
C LEU A 138 -12.92 54.27 6.03
N SER A 139 -12.32 53.09 6.21
CA SER A 139 -12.75 51.87 5.53
C SER A 139 -12.77 50.66 6.45
N VAL A 140 -13.71 49.74 6.20
CA VAL A 140 -13.89 48.51 6.99
C VAL A 140 -14.00 47.32 6.04
N TYR A 141 -13.14 46.32 6.23
CA TYR A 141 -13.14 45.11 5.42
C TYR A 141 -12.79 43.88 6.26
N VAL A 142 -13.12 42.69 5.72
CA VAL A 142 -12.76 41.41 6.35
C VAL A 142 -11.69 40.75 5.52
N LYS A 143 -10.62 40.28 6.16
CA LYS A 143 -9.56 39.51 5.53
C LYS A 143 -9.09 38.43 6.51
N ASP A 144 -8.94 37.20 6.03
CA ASP A 144 -8.47 36.06 6.83
C ASP A 144 -9.24 35.85 8.14
N GLY A 145 -10.54 36.13 8.14
CA GLY A 145 -11.41 36.04 9.32
C GLY A 145 -11.31 37.22 10.29
N ASN A 146 -10.40 38.17 10.06
CA ASN A 146 -10.21 39.37 10.87
C ASN A 146 -10.91 40.58 10.26
N VAL A 147 -11.44 41.46 11.11
CA VAL A 147 -12.06 42.72 10.70
C VAL A 147 -11.01 43.82 10.78
N TYR A 148 -10.72 44.45 9.64
CA TYR A 148 -9.79 45.56 9.53
C TYR A 148 -10.56 46.87 9.47
N VAL A 149 -10.14 47.82 10.30
CA VAL A 149 -10.65 49.19 10.30
C VAL A 149 -9.48 50.12 10.01
N SER A 150 -9.49 50.76 8.86
CA SER A 150 -8.47 51.73 8.47
C SER A 150 -9.03 53.14 8.62
N LEU A 151 -8.35 53.97 9.40
CA LEU A 151 -8.67 55.38 9.60
C LEU A 151 -7.57 56.22 8.95
N ALA A 152 -7.96 57.16 8.09
CA ALA A 152 -7.01 58.03 7.40
C ALA A 152 -6.37 59.03 8.38
N GLU A 153 -5.12 59.42 8.12
CA GLU A 153 -4.39 60.41 8.93
C GLU A 153 -5.22 61.69 9.11
N LYS A 154 -5.76 62.26 8.03
CA LYS A 154 -6.58 63.49 8.05
C LYS A 154 -7.80 63.45 8.99
N LEU A 155 -8.25 62.26 9.37
CA LEU A 155 -9.35 62.08 10.33
C LEU A 155 -8.85 62.07 11.78
N LEU A 156 -7.67 61.49 12.02
CA LEU A 156 -7.14 61.22 13.35
C LEU A 156 -6.08 62.23 13.81
N PHE A 157 -5.22 62.72 12.92
CA PHE A 157 -4.03 63.48 13.27
C PHE A 157 -3.81 64.65 12.31
N LYS A 158 -3.15 65.68 12.81
CA LYS A 158 -2.48 66.66 11.95
C LYS A 158 -1.16 66.08 11.44
N SER A 159 -0.68 66.62 10.32
CA SER A 159 0.62 66.26 9.78
C SER A 159 1.71 66.38 10.85
N ALA A 160 2.58 65.35 10.95
CA ALA A 160 3.67 65.28 11.93
C ALA A 160 3.25 65.38 13.41
N SER A 161 2.01 65.02 13.73
CA SER A 161 1.47 65.05 15.11
C SER A 161 0.95 63.67 15.53
N ASP A 162 1.10 63.36 16.81
CA ASP A 162 0.51 62.23 17.54
C ASP A 162 -0.78 62.63 18.30
N PHE A 163 -1.04 63.93 18.43
CA PHE A 163 -2.25 64.40 19.07
C PHE A 163 -3.51 64.06 18.25
N VAL A 164 -4.40 63.24 18.84
CA VAL A 164 -5.66 62.84 18.20
C VAL A 164 -6.62 64.04 18.11
N ASP A 165 -7.03 64.37 16.89
CA ASP A 165 -7.98 65.45 16.62
C ASP A 165 -9.36 65.18 17.26
N PRO A 166 -10.12 66.22 17.66
CA PRO A 166 -11.43 66.05 18.28
C PRO A 166 -12.43 65.26 17.42
N LYS A 167 -12.32 65.34 16.09
CA LYS A 167 -13.13 64.54 15.15
C LYS A 167 -12.73 63.07 15.22
N GLY A 168 -11.43 62.77 15.20
CA GLY A 168 -10.89 61.42 15.37
C GLY A 168 -11.29 60.78 16.70
N LYS A 169 -11.25 61.54 17.80
CA LYS A 169 -11.72 61.08 19.13
C LYS A 169 -13.19 60.63 19.11
N LYS A 170 -14.05 61.31 18.36
CA LYS A 170 -15.46 60.90 18.20
C LYS A 170 -15.57 59.59 17.42
N ALA A 171 -14.79 59.41 16.35
CA ALA A 171 -14.77 58.17 15.56
C ALA A 171 -14.30 56.98 16.39
N LEU A 172 -13.19 57.15 17.13
CA LEU A 172 -12.64 56.12 18.03
C LEU A 172 -13.63 55.77 19.16
N LYS A 173 -14.36 56.77 19.69
CA LYS A 173 -15.41 56.52 20.68
C LYS A 173 -16.55 55.66 20.12
N SER A 174 -17.04 55.98 18.93
CA SER A 174 -18.06 55.17 18.26
C SER A 174 -17.59 53.73 18.00
N LEU A 175 -16.33 53.55 17.62
CA LEU A 175 -15.73 52.22 17.46
C LEU A 175 -15.66 51.47 18.81
N ALA A 176 -15.21 52.14 19.87
CA ALA A 176 -15.13 51.55 21.21
C ALA A 176 -16.50 51.12 21.75
N ASP A 177 -17.55 51.91 21.50
CA ASP A 177 -18.92 51.58 21.91
C ASP A 177 -19.44 50.31 21.20
N VAL A 178 -19.13 50.13 19.90
CA VAL A 178 -19.46 48.90 19.16
C VAL A 178 -18.70 47.70 19.71
N LEU A 179 -17.39 47.85 19.96
CA LEU A 179 -16.55 46.77 20.45
C LEU A 179 -16.97 46.31 21.85
N LYS A 180 -17.36 47.24 22.73
CA LYS A 180 -17.86 46.94 24.07
C LYS A 180 -19.11 46.06 24.08
N GLY A 181 -19.96 46.19 23.06
CA GLY A 181 -21.21 45.43 22.95
C GLY A 181 -21.09 44.06 22.30
N SER A 182 -19.92 43.71 21.72
CA SER A 182 -19.85 42.65 20.71
C SER A 182 -19.21 41.31 21.16
N GLY A 183 -18.70 41.17 22.40
CA GLY A 183 -18.10 39.93 22.92
C GLY A 183 -16.56 39.96 23.03
N ASP A 184 -15.93 38.80 23.24
CA ASP A 184 -14.47 38.66 23.41
C ASP A 184 -13.73 38.78 22.07
N PHE A 185 -13.14 39.95 21.80
CA PHE A 185 -12.21 40.16 20.69
C PHE A 185 -10.87 40.69 21.18
N THR A 186 -9.80 40.27 20.51
CA THR A 186 -8.50 40.90 20.65
C THR A 186 -8.39 42.06 19.67
N VAL A 187 -8.05 43.25 20.17
CA VAL A 187 -7.82 44.44 19.35
C VAL A 187 -6.32 44.68 19.24
N ALA A 188 -5.82 44.71 18.02
CA ALA A 188 -4.47 45.19 17.71
C ALA A 188 -4.58 46.59 17.08
N ILE A 189 -3.70 47.49 17.51
CA ILE A 189 -3.62 48.87 17.00
C ILE A 189 -2.26 49.00 16.31
N GLU A 190 -2.28 49.46 15.06
CA GLU A 190 -1.09 49.62 14.23
C GLU A 190 -1.07 51.05 13.67
N GLY A 191 -0.01 51.78 13.99
CA GLY A 191 0.27 53.09 13.41
C GLY A 191 1.12 52.96 12.14
N HIS A 192 0.81 53.76 11.13
CA HIS A 192 1.55 53.83 9.88
C HIS A 192 1.96 55.28 9.56
N THR A 193 3.10 55.42 8.89
CA THR A 193 3.55 56.66 8.24
C THR A 193 3.75 56.41 6.76
N ASP A 194 3.92 57.47 5.98
CA ASP A 194 4.43 57.34 4.62
C ASP A 194 5.96 57.08 4.62
N ASN A 195 6.55 57.09 3.42
CA ASN A 195 7.98 56.88 3.21
C ASN A 195 8.78 58.20 3.20
N ILE A 196 8.17 59.35 3.52
CA ILE A 196 8.86 60.63 3.62
C ILE A 196 9.56 60.67 4.99
N PRO A 197 10.90 60.82 5.05
CA PRO A 197 11.59 60.86 6.33
C PRO A 197 11.15 62.06 7.17
N ILE A 198 10.79 61.82 8.43
CA ILE A 198 10.53 62.86 9.42
C ILE A 198 11.70 62.98 10.39
N LYS A 199 12.00 64.21 10.82
CA LYS A 199 12.84 64.49 11.97
C LYS A 199 12.40 65.80 12.60
N THR A 200 11.83 65.74 13.79
CA THR A 200 11.36 66.91 14.53
C THR A 200 11.96 66.94 15.92
N LEU A 201 11.67 67.97 16.72
CA LEU A 201 12.03 67.97 18.14
C LEU A 201 11.26 66.92 18.94
N ALA A 202 10.12 66.43 18.43
CA ALA A 202 9.24 65.49 19.12
C ALA A 202 9.44 64.03 18.65
N PHE A 203 9.91 63.82 17.42
CA PHE A 203 10.07 62.49 16.82
C PHE A 203 11.40 62.39 16.09
N GLU A 204 12.18 61.35 16.42
CA GLU A 204 13.49 61.11 15.79
C GLU A 204 13.37 60.59 14.35
N ASP A 205 12.37 59.74 14.10
CA ASP A 205 12.08 59.14 12.80
C ASP A 205 10.60 58.73 12.65
N ASN A 206 10.29 58.01 11.56
CA ASN A 206 8.94 57.52 11.28
C ASN A 206 8.49 56.37 12.20
N TRP A 207 9.41 55.63 12.83
CA TRP A 207 9.06 54.60 13.80
C TRP A 207 8.58 55.19 15.12
N ASP A 208 9.24 56.26 15.55
CA ASP A 208 8.85 57.00 16.75
C ASP A 208 7.44 57.63 16.57
N LEU A 209 7.20 58.26 15.43
CA LEU A 209 5.88 58.82 15.09
C LEU A 209 4.80 57.74 14.95
N SER A 210 5.08 56.60 14.31
CA SER A 210 4.08 55.54 14.11
C SER A 210 3.72 54.83 15.42
N THR A 211 4.67 54.70 16.34
CA THR A 211 4.45 54.07 17.64
C THR A 211 3.74 55.00 18.63
N ALA A 212 3.97 56.31 18.52
CA ALA A 212 3.28 57.32 19.33
C ALA A 212 1.79 57.51 18.94
N ARG A 213 1.45 57.22 17.67
CA ARG A 213 0.08 57.30 17.11
C ARG A 213 -0.76 56.07 17.45
#